data_AF-A0A2V7JM31-F1
#
_entry.id   AF-A0A2V7JM31-F1
#
_cell.length_a   1.000
_cell.length_b   1.000
_cell.length_c   1.000
_cell.angle_alpha   90.00
_cell.angle_beta   90.00
_cell.angle_gamma   90.00
#
_symmetry.space_group_name_H-M   'P 1'
#
loop_
_entity.id
_entity.type
_entity.pdbx_description
1 polymer ?
#
loop_
_entity_poly.entity_id
_entity_poly.type
_entity_poly.pdbx_seq_one_letter_code
_entity_poly.pdbx_strand_id
1 'polypeptide(L)'
;MVGQYRRSANIQSFIARYALALLVTAIALVATLALRRDGPTPSFLFFVPAVAISAWYGGPGPSALATAVSLLLIDLNFLAPGGSLRIDRVEALEIIAFLIVSVTITTTMEALHRSRTLVESRAAELKRLNDEVGRSYDAERERRHVAELMAHTREELLGVVAHDLRNPLNLIITSTDLLLEE
;
A
#
# COMPACT_ATOMS: atom_id res chain seq x y z
N MET A 1 10.14 2.37 -26.24
CA MET A 1 9.90 3.80 -25.90
C MET A 1 8.89 3.95 -24.73
N VAL A 2 9.12 3.33 -23.57
CA VAL A 2 8.17 3.38 -22.41
C VAL A 2 8.77 4.13 -21.19
N GLY A 3 9.99 4.67 -21.31
CA GLY A 3 10.72 5.29 -20.19
C GLY A 3 10.41 6.76 -19.88
N GLN A 4 9.69 7.49 -20.76
CA GLN A 4 9.54 8.94 -20.63
C GLN A 4 8.27 9.39 -19.88
N TYR A 5 7.20 8.59 -19.86
CA TYR A 5 5.94 8.96 -19.17
C TYR A 5 6.00 8.86 -17.64
N ARG A 6 6.93 8.06 -17.09
CA ARG A 6 7.06 7.88 -15.64
C ARG A 6 7.84 9.02 -14.97
N ARG A 7 8.68 9.75 -15.72
CA ARG A 7 9.48 10.88 -15.20
C ARG A 7 8.64 12.15 -15.00
N SER A 8 7.71 12.46 -15.90
CA SER A 8 6.86 13.66 -15.80
C SER A 8 5.88 13.59 -14.62
N ALA A 9 5.27 12.43 -14.37
CA ALA A 9 4.39 12.21 -13.23
C ALA A 9 5.11 12.34 -11.87
N ASN A 10 6.39 11.94 -11.80
CA ASN A 10 7.22 12.12 -10.62
C ASN A 10 7.60 13.60 -10.39
N ILE A 11 7.92 14.36 -11.44
CA ILE A 11 8.28 15.77 -11.30
C ILE A 11 7.06 16.61 -10.91
N GLN A 12 5.90 16.36 -11.50
CA GLN A 12 4.66 17.07 -11.15
C GLN A 12 4.22 16.78 -9.71
N SER A 13 4.32 15.54 -9.25
CA SER A 13 4.01 15.21 -7.85
C SER A 13 5.05 15.80 -6.88
N PHE A 14 6.32 15.91 -7.28
CA PHE A 14 7.33 16.63 -6.52
C PHE A 14 6.96 18.11 -6.40
N ILE A 15 6.75 18.81 -7.52
CA ILE A 15 6.40 20.24 -7.52
C ILE A 15 5.11 20.49 -6.73
N ALA A 16 4.09 19.64 -6.86
CA ALA A 16 2.83 19.78 -6.13
C ALA A 16 3.02 19.65 -4.60
N ARG A 17 3.87 18.73 -4.14
CA ARG A 17 4.15 18.55 -2.70
C ARG A 17 4.87 19.76 -2.10
N TYR A 18 5.83 20.33 -2.85
CA TYR A 18 6.56 21.53 -2.42
C TYR A 18 5.70 22.79 -2.52
N ALA A 19 4.86 22.91 -3.55
CA ALA A 19 3.88 23.98 -3.67
C ALA A 19 2.83 23.94 -2.54
N LEU A 20 2.36 22.74 -2.17
CA LEU A 20 1.46 22.56 -1.03
C LEU A 20 2.13 22.98 0.29
N ALA A 21 3.38 22.57 0.52
CA ALA A 21 4.15 23.01 1.68
C ALA A 21 4.21 24.54 1.78
N LEU A 22 4.59 25.21 0.69
CA LEU A 22 4.64 26.67 0.63
C LEU A 22 3.27 27.33 0.85
N LEU A 23 2.22 26.78 0.24
CA LEU A 23 0.86 27.32 0.34
C LEU A 23 0.32 27.22 1.77
N VAL A 24 0.51 26.08 2.43
CA VAL A 24 0.06 25.90 3.82
C VAL A 24 0.86 26.77 4.78
N THR A 25 2.17 26.92 4.57
CA THR A 25 3.00 27.86 5.35
C THR A 25 2.58 29.31 5.11
N ALA A 26 2.22 29.69 3.89
CA ALA A 26 1.70 31.04 3.59
C ALA A 26 0.35 31.31 4.26
N ILE A 27 -0.56 30.32 4.30
CA ILE A 27 -1.83 30.43 5.04
C ILE A 27 -1.58 30.63 6.53
N ALA A 28 -0.65 29.86 7.12
CA ALA A 28 -0.27 30.01 8.53
C ALA A 28 0.29 31.40 8.85
N LEU A 29 1.06 31.99 7.92
CA LEU A 29 1.56 33.35 8.03
C LEU A 29 0.42 34.37 8.02
N VAL A 30 -0.51 34.27 7.08
CA VAL A 30 -1.65 35.19 6.96
C VAL A 30 -2.54 35.11 8.21
N ALA A 31 -2.80 33.90 8.72
CA ALA A 31 -3.55 33.69 9.96
C ALA A 31 -2.85 34.33 11.17
N THR A 32 -1.52 34.15 11.27
CA THR A 32 -0.69 34.77 12.32
C THR A 32 -0.75 36.30 12.26
N LEU A 33 -0.66 36.89 11.06
CA LEU A 33 -0.74 38.34 10.87
C LEU A 33 -2.13 38.91 11.18
N ALA A 34 -3.19 38.18 10.83
CA ALA A 34 -4.56 38.59 11.12
C ALA A 34 -4.85 38.61 12.63
N LEU A 35 -4.41 37.60 13.39
CA LEU A 35 -4.61 37.52 14.83
C LEU A 35 -3.72 38.46 15.64
N ARG A 36 -2.54 38.82 15.13
CA ARG A 36 -1.67 39.85 15.74
C ARG A 36 -2.35 41.22 15.86
N ARG A 37 -3.39 41.50 15.09
CA ARG A 37 -4.16 42.76 15.26
C ARG A 37 -4.90 42.84 16.59
N ASP A 38 -5.25 41.70 17.19
CA ASP A 38 -6.16 41.65 18.34
C ASP A 38 -5.45 41.30 19.68
N GLY A 39 -4.13 41.08 19.70
CA GLY A 39 -3.35 40.91 20.94
C GLY A 39 -2.01 40.16 20.77
N PRO A 40 -1.22 40.02 21.86
CA PRO A 40 0.02 39.25 21.87
C PRO A 40 -0.28 37.74 21.87
N THR A 41 -0.56 37.17 20.70
CA THR A 41 -0.76 35.73 20.53
C THR A 41 0.58 34.99 20.38
N PRO A 42 0.76 33.80 20.99
CA PRO A 42 1.93 32.94 20.76
C PRO A 42 2.09 32.64 19.27
N SER A 43 3.23 33.01 18.69
CA SER A 43 3.40 33.14 17.23
C SER A 43 3.56 31.81 16.49
N PHE A 44 3.82 30.69 17.18
CA PHE A 44 4.14 29.40 16.55
C PHE A 44 2.92 28.46 16.36
N LEU A 45 1.78 28.75 17.00
CA LEU A 45 0.61 27.84 17.04
C LEU A 45 0.05 27.49 15.65
N PHE A 46 0.13 28.42 14.69
CA PHE A 46 -0.34 28.22 13.32
C PHE A 46 0.68 27.55 12.40
N PHE A 47 1.97 27.60 12.73
CA PHE A 47 3.01 26.96 11.92
C PHE A 47 3.10 25.45 12.18
N VAL A 48 2.74 24.98 13.38
CA VAL A 48 2.68 23.55 13.71
C VAL A 48 1.74 22.75 12.79
N PRO A 49 0.46 23.12 12.62
CA PRO A 49 -0.42 22.40 11.69
C PRO A 49 0.05 22.53 10.24
N ALA A 50 0.74 23.61 9.86
CA ALA A 50 1.29 23.75 8.52
C ALA A 50 2.39 22.73 8.23
N VAL A 51 3.32 22.55 9.18
CA VAL A 51 4.35 21.51 9.10
C VAL A 51 3.72 20.12 9.14
N ALA A 52 2.70 19.90 9.98
CA ALA A 52 1.98 18.63 10.06
C ALA A 52 1.36 18.23 8.71
N ILE A 53 0.65 19.16 8.06
CA ILE A 53 0.04 18.93 6.75
C ILE A 53 1.12 18.71 5.69
N SER A 54 2.20 19.49 5.71
CA SER A 54 3.33 19.30 4.79
C SER A 54 4.00 17.92 4.95
N ALA A 55 4.19 17.46 6.19
CA ALA A 55 4.71 16.12 6.48
C ALA A 55 3.75 15.01 6.04
N TRP A 56 2.44 15.21 6.22
CA TRP A 56 1.42 14.23 5.83
C TRP A 56 1.39 14.03 4.31
N TYR A 57 1.35 15.12 3.53
CA TYR A 57 1.15 15.03 2.08
C TYR A 57 2.44 15.06 1.27
N GLY A 58 3.47 15.72 1.79
CA GLY A 58 4.75 15.94 1.10
C GLY A 58 5.88 15.02 1.55
N GLY A 59 5.81 14.47 2.76
CA GLY A 59 6.89 13.69 3.35
C GLY A 59 8.04 14.57 3.89
N PRO A 60 9.23 14.01 4.12
CA PRO A 60 10.28 14.67 4.91
C PRO A 60 10.89 15.90 4.24
N GLY A 61 11.07 15.91 2.91
CA GLY A 61 11.64 17.05 2.18
C GLY A 61 10.77 18.31 2.24
N PRO A 62 9.49 18.25 1.81
CA PRO A 62 8.56 19.38 1.90
C PRO A 62 8.31 19.83 3.35
N SER A 63 8.29 18.91 4.32
CA SER A 63 8.17 19.24 5.75
C SER A 63 9.37 20.04 6.25
N ALA A 64 10.59 19.63 5.87
CA ALA A 64 11.81 20.36 6.22
C ALA A 64 11.81 21.77 5.60
N LEU A 65 11.32 21.91 4.36
CA LEU A 65 11.21 23.22 3.71
C LEU A 65 10.16 24.10 4.41
N ALA A 66 8.98 23.56 4.74
CA ALA A 66 7.97 24.27 5.52
C ALA A 66 8.51 24.72 6.89
N THR A 67 9.32 23.87 7.54
CA THR A 67 9.97 24.19 8.82
C THR A 67 10.97 25.34 8.65
N ALA A 68 11.84 25.28 7.64
CA ALA A 68 12.83 26.33 7.36
C ALA A 68 12.18 27.67 7.02
N VAL A 69 11.13 27.66 6.19
CA VAL A 69 10.36 28.87 5.84
C VAL A 69 9.63 29.42 7.07
N SER A 70 9.09 28.56 7.93
CA SER A 70 8.46 29.00 9.19
C SER A 70 9.48 29.67 10.12
N LEU A 71 10.69 29.11 10.27
CA LEU A 71 11.76 29.74 11.03
C LEU A 71 12.15 31.11 10.46
N LEU A 72 12.32 31.19 9.13
CA LEU A 72 12.67 32.45 8.46
C LEU A 72 11.58 33.51 8.63
N LEU A 73 10.30 33.10 8.58
CA LEU A 73 9.17 34.00 8.78
C LEU A 73 9.04 34.48 10.22
N ILE A 74 9.38 33.63 11.20
CA ILE A 74 9.45 34.02 12.61
C ILE A 74 10.54 35.08 12.77
N ASP A 75 11.73 34.85 12.22
CA ASP A 75 12.88 35.77 12.29
C ASP A 75 12.58 37.10 11.58
N LEU A 76 12.11 37.08 10.32
CA LEU A 76 11.82 38.28 9.52
C LEU A 76 10.70 39.16 10.08
N ASN A 77 9.70 38.56 10.73
CA ASN A 77 8.52 39.28 11.22
C ASN A 77 8.69 39.76 12.68
N PHE A 78 9.69 39.24 13.41
CA PHE A 78 10.13 39.77 14.70
C PHE A 78 11.31 40.75 14.58
N LEU A 79 12.14 40.67 13.53
CA LEU A 79 13.14 41.69 13.22
C LEU A 79 12.49 42.99 12.68
N ALA A 80 12.06 43.87 13.58
CA ALA A 80 11.82 45.28 13.27
C ALA A 80 12.14 46.17 14.49
N PRO A 81 12.57 47.43 14.32
CA PRO A 81 13.71 47.99 13.61
C PRO A 81 14.74 48.47 14.65
N GLY A 82 15.26 47.55 15.46
CA GLY A 82 15.97 47.90 16.69
C GLY A 82 17.41 47.37 16.80
N GLY A 83 18.04 46.90 15.73
CA GLY A 83 19.50 46.63 15.70
C GLY A 83 20.09 45.72 16.79
N SER A 84 19.29 45.01 17.60
CA SER A 84 19.79 44.17 18.68
C SER A 84 19.57 42.69 18.36
N LEU A 85 20.66 41.98 18.08
CA LEU A 85 20.72 40.51 18.01
C LEU A 85 20.56 39.85 19.40
N ARG A 86 19.53 40.22 20.16
CA ARG A 86 19.23 39.60 21.45
C ARG A 86 17.99 38.72 21.29
N ILE A 87 18.25 37.45 21.03
CA ILE A 87 17.26 36.38 21.17
C ILE A 87 16.86 36.34 22.65
N ASP A 88 15.57 36.56 22.95
CA ASP A 88 15.08 36.42 24.32
C ASP A 88 14.95 34.93 24.69
N ARG A 89 15.02 34.58 25.99
CA ARG A 89 14.92 33.17 26.44
C ARG A 89 13.59 32.54 26.05
N VAL A 90 12.52 33.34 25.99
CA VAL A 90 11.18 32.89 25.60
C VAL A 90 11.18 32.49 24.12
N GLU A 91 11.77 33.30 23.25
CA GLU A 91 11.87 33.03 21.81
C GLU A 91 12.73 31.79 21.50
N ALA A 92 13.85 31.64 22.20
CA ALA A 92 14.67 30.44 22.08
C ALA A 92 13.88 29.17 22.47
N LEU A 93 13.05 29.23 23.52
CA LEU A 93 12.23 28.10 23.96
C LEU A 93 11.14 27.77 22.93
N GLU A 94 10.51 28.77 22.30
CA GLU A 94 9.51 28.57 21.25
C GLU A 94 10.11 27.89 20.00
N ILE A 95 11.29 28.33 19.57
CA ILE A 95 12.00 27.73 18.43
C ILE A 95 12.38 26.27 18.73
N ILE A 96 12.92 26.00 19.92
CA ILE A 96 13.28 24.63 20.34
C ILE A 96 12.05 23.74 20.40
N ALA A 97 10.95 24.21 21.00
CA ALA A 97 9.70 23.45 21.07
C ALA A 97 9.13 23.16 19.66
N PHE A 98 9.15 24.15 18.76
CA PHE A 98 8.71 24.00 17.39
C PHE A 98 9.55 22.99 16.61
N LEU A 99 10.88 23.01 16.77
CA LEU A 99 11.78 22.04 16.14
C LEU A 99 11.51 20.62 16.64
N ILE A 100 11.33 20.43 17.96
CA ILE A 100 11.01 19.12 18.54
C ILE A 100 9.71 18.57 17.94
N VAL A 101 8.66 19.39 17.90
CA VAL A 101 7.35 18.99 17.33
C VAL A 101 7.48 18.66 15.84
N SER A 102 8.13 19.53 15.07
CA SER A 102 8.31 19.36 13.63
C SER A 102 9.10 18.10 13.27
N VAL A 103 10.18 17.82 14.01
CA VAL A 103 10.98 16.60 13.85
C VAL A 103 10.16 15.37 14.24
N THR A 104 9.42 15.42 15.35
CA THR A 104 8.59 14.31 15.81
C THR A 104 7.51 13.96 14.79
N ILE A 105 6.81 14.96 14.26
CA ILE A 105 5.79 14.78 13.21
C ILE A 105 6.45 14.17 11.97
N THR A 106 7.54 14.76 11.49
CA THR A 106 8.20 14.34 10.25
C THR A 106 8.69 12.89 10.33
N THR A 107 9.36 12.54 11.42
CA THR A 107 9.90 11.18 11.64
C THR A 107 8.78 10.14 11.81
N THR A 108 7.72 10.47 12.56
CA THR A 108 6.55 9.60 12.73
C THR A 108 5.84 9.35 11.40
N MET A 109 5.65 10.41 10.60
CA MET A 109 5.00 10.29 9.30
C MET A 109 5.85 9.50 8.31
N GLU A 110 7.17 9.67 8.33
CA GLU A 110 8.06 8.85 7.52
C GLU A 110 8.00 7.37 7.92
N ALA A 111 8.02 7.07 9.23
CA ALA A 111 7.88 5.70 9.73
C ALA A 111 6.53 5.08 9.32
N LEU A 112 5.44 5.85 9.39
CA LEU A 112 4.11 5.40 8.97
C LEU A 112 4.06 5.10 7.47
N HIS A 113 4.60 5.98 6.63
CA HIS A 113 4.64 5.76 5.18
C HIS A 113 5.48 4.53 4.82
N ARG A 114 6.66 4.37 5.44
CA ARG A 114 7.50 3.18 5.23
C ARG A 114 6.77 1.89 5.65
N SER A 115 6.10 1.92 6.80
CA SER A 115 5.31 0.77 7.27
C SER A 115 4.19 0.40 6.30
N ARG A 116 3.44 1.39 5.79
CA ARG A 116 2.39 1.16 4.78
C ARG A 116 2.93 0.50 3.51
N THR A 117 4.05 1.00 2.97
CA THR A 117 4.65 0.40 1.77
C THR A 117 5.08 -1.05 1.97
N LEU A 118 5.57 -1.39 3.17
CA LEU A 118 5.95 -2.76 3.52
C LEU A 118 4.71 -3.66 3.68
N VAL A 119 3.64 -3.16 4.28
CA VAL A 119 2.38 -3.89 4.41
C VAL A 119 1.76 -4.16 3.04
N GLU A 120 1.76 -3.17 2.15
CA GLU A 120 1.27 -3.32 0.77
C GLU A 120 2.08 -4.35 -0.02
N SER A 121 3.42 -4.34 0.10
CA SER A 121 4.25 -5.33 -0.59
C SER A 121 4.00 -6.75 -0.07
N ARG A 122 3.86 -6.92 1.26
CA ARG A 122 3.55 -8.21 1.87
C ARG A 122 2.15 -8.70 1.50
N ALA A 123 1.17 -7.80 1.44
CA ALA A 123 -0.19 -8.15 1.00
C ALA A 123 -0.21 -8.61 -0.47
N ALA A 124 0.56 -7.95 -1.34
CA ALA A 124 0.71 -8.36 -2.73
C ALA A 124 1.40 -9.73 -2.87
N GLU A 125 2.41 -10.01 -2.04
CA GLU A 125 3.09 -11.29 -1.99
C GLU A 125 2.19 -12.42 -1.50
N LEU A 126 1.48 -12.22 -0.39
CA LEU A 126 0.51 -13.18 0.14
C LEU A 126 -0.59 -13.49 -0.87
N LYS A 127 -1.09 -12.48 -1.58
CA LYS A 127 -2.08 -12.68 -2.64
C LYS A 127 -1.53 -13.56 -3.76
N ARG A 128 -0.29 -13.33 -4.21
CA ARG A 128 0.35 -14.15 -5.25
C ARG A 128 0.51 -15.61 -4.83
N LEU A 129 0.96 -15.84 -3.60
CA LEU A 129 1.10 -17.20 -3.06
C LEU A 129 -0.26 -17.89 -2.95
N ASN A 130 -1.29 -17.18 -2.48
CA ASN A 130 -2.65 -17.70 -2.43
C ASN A 130 -3.20 -18.05 -3.82
N ASP A 131 -2.96 -17.21 -4.83
CA ASP A 131 -3.36 -17.47 -6.22
C ASP A 131 -2.58 -18.66 -6.82
N GLU A 132 -1.33 -18.89 -6.40
CA GLU A 132 -0.53 -20.06 -6.81
C GLU A 132 -1.01 -21.36 -6.16
N VAL A 133 -1.33 -21.33 -4.86
CA VAL A 133 -1.94 -22.45 -4.15
C VAL A 133 -3.31 -22.77 -4.75
N GLY A 134 -4.14 -21.76 -5.03
CA GLY A 134 -5.44 -21.94 -5.68
C GLY A 134 -5.33 -22.65 -7.03
N ARG A 135 -4.40 -22.20 -7.89
CA ARG A 135 -4.14 -22.87 -9.19
C ARG A 135 -3.66 -24.31 -9.05
N SER A 136 -2.82 -24.59 -8.05
CA SER A 136 -2.35 -25.94 -7.77
C SER A 136 -3.50 -26.86 -7.34
N TYR A 137 -4.39 -26.33 -6.49
CA TYR A 137 -5.57 -27.05 -6.01
C TYR A 137 -6.56 -27.34 -7.14
N ASP A 138 -6.83 -26.37 -8.02
CA ASP A 138 -7.72 -26.55 -9.18
C ASP A 138 -7.15 -27.59 -10.15
N ALA A 139 -5.84 -27.56 -10.41
CA ALA A 139 -5.17 -28.55 -11.25
C ALA A 139 -5.21 -29.96 -10.64
N GLU A 140 -5.06 -30.09 -9.33
CA GLU A 140 -5.20 -31.38 -8.64
C GLU A 140 -6.64 -31.90 -8.72
N ARG A 141 -7.61 -31.02 -8.53
CA ARG A 141 -9.04 -31.36 -8.63
C ARG A 141 -9.40 -31.86 -10.02
N GLU A 142 -8.92 -31.20 -11.06
CA GLU A 142 -9.14 -31.62 -12.45
C GLU A 142 -8.54 -33.01 -12.71
N ARG A 143 -7.31 -33.26 -12.24
CA ARG A 143 -6.67 -34.58 -12.36
C ARG A 143 -7.47 -35.68 -11.66
N ARG A 144 -7.99 -35.40 -10.46
CA ARG A 144 -8.84 -36.36 -9.74
C ARG A 144 -10.13 -36.63 -10.51
N HIS A 145 -10.77 -35.59 -11.02
CA HIS A 145 -12.02 -35.73 -11.77
C HIS A 145 -11.84 -36.56 -13.05
N VAL A 146 -10.77 -36.30 -13.80
CA VAL A 146 -10.42 -37.10 -14.99
C VAL A 146 -10.13 -38.56 -14.61
N ALA A 147 -9.40 -38.79 -13.51
CA ALA A 147 -9.11 -40.14 -13.04
C ALA A 147 -10.38 -40.91 -12.63
N GLU A 148 -11.32 -40.26 -11.95
CA GLU A 148 -12.62 -40.83 -11.57
C GLU A 148 -13.46 -41.18 -12.81
N LEU A 149 -13.54 -40.28 -13.79
CA LEU A 149 -14.25 -40.53 -15.05
C LEU A 149 -13.66 -41.72 -15.82
N MET A 150 -12.33 -41.80 -15.89
CA MET A 150 -11.66 -42.94 -16.51
C MET A 150 -11.91 -44.24 -15.76
N ALA A 151 -11.92 -44.21 -14.43
CA ALA A 151 -12.22 -45.38 -13.61
C ALA A 151 -13.65 -45.88 -13.87
N HIS A 152 -14.64 -45.00 -13.84
CA HIS A 152 -16.04 -45.37 -14.12
C HIS A 152 -16.25 -45.89 -15.55
N THR A 153 -15.68 -45.21 -16.54
CA THR A 153 -15.77 -45.66 -17.95
C THR A 153 -15.16 -47.05 -18.10
N ARG A 154 -14.01 -47.30 -17.45
CA ARG A 154 -13.37 -48.62 -17.47
C ARG A 154 -14.27 -49.69 -16.83
N GLU A 155 -14.90 -49.40 -15.70
CA GLU A 155 -15.81 -50.35 -15.03
C GLU A 155 -17.03 -50.67 -15.89
N GLU A 156 -17.65 -49.66 -16.51
CA GLU A 156 -18.79 -49.84 -17.42
C GLU A 156 -18.41 -50.73 -18.61
N LEU A 157 -17.28 -50.45 -19.26
CA LEU A 157 -16.79 -51.23 -20.39
C LEU A 157 -16.48 -52.68 -20.00
N LEU A 158 -15.82 -52.88 -18.86
CA LEU A 158 -15.54 -54.22 -18.36
C LEU A 158 -16.83 -54.99 -18.04
N GLY A 159 -17.85 -54.30 -17.52
CA GLY A 159 -19.17 -54.87 -17.27
C GLY A 159 -19.87 -55.34 -18.55
N VAL A 160 -19.92 -54.48 -19.57
CA VAL A 160 -20.55 -54.79 -20.87
C VAL A 160 -19.83 -55.92 -21.58
N VAL A 161 -18.50 -55.84 -21.71
CA VAL A 161 -17.70 -56.88 -22.39
C VAL A 161 -17.82 -58.22 -21.66
N ALA A 162 -17.81 -58.23 -20.32
CA ALA A 162 -18.00 -59.46 -19.56
C ALA A 162 -19.39 -60.06 -19.78
N HIS A 163 -20.44 -59.24 -19.84
CA HIS A 163 -21.80 -59.70 -20.13
C HIS A 163 -21.90 -60.34 -21.52
N ASP A 164 -21.39 -59.65 -22.53
CA ASP A 164 -21.49 -60.07 -23.93
C ASP A 164 -20.67 -61.31 -24.24
N LEU A 165 -19.55 -61.54 -23.53
CA LEU A 165 -18.75 -62.76 -23.66
C LEU A 165 -19.38 -63.96 -22.95
N ARG A 166 -20.11 -63.73 -21.86
CA ARG A 166 -20.74 -64.80 -21.08
C ARG A 166 -21.84 -65.50 -21.87
N ASN A 167 -22.57 -64.75 -22.69
CA ASN A 167 -23.67 -65.27 -23.49
C ASN A 167 -23.24 -66.35 -24.52
N PRO A 168 -22.27 -66.11 -25.41
CA PRO A 168 -21.78 -67.11 -26.35
C PRO A 168 -21.02 -68.24 -25.63
N LEU A 169 -20.28 -67.96 -24.55
CA LEU A 169 -19.61 -69.00 -23.77
C LEU A 169 -20.61 -69.99 -23.16
N ASN A 170 -21.69 -69.49 -22.55
CA ASN A 170 -22.75 -70.34 -22.03
C ASN A 170 -23.36 -71.19 -23.15
N LEU A 171 -23.63 -70.62 -24.32
CA LEU A 171 -24.16 -71.38 -25.46
C LEU A 171 -23.21 -72.50 -25.89
N ILE A 172 -21.91 -72.21 -26.02
CA ILE A 172 -20.90 -73.23 -26.36
C ILE A 172 -20.89 -74.34 -25.31
N ILE A 173 -20.81 -73.98 -24.03
CA ILE A 173 -20.75 -74.95 -22.92
C ILE A 173 -21.98 -75.86 -22.94
N THR A 174 -23.18 -75.29 -22.99
CA THR A 174 -24.45 -76.05 -23.04
C THR A 174 -24.52 -76.95 -24.28
N SER A 175 -23.96 -76.50 -25.42
CA SER A 175 -23.90 -77.33 -26.64
C SER A 175 -22.98 -78.55 -26.45
N THR A 176 -21.83 -78.37 -25.78
CA THR A 176 -20.90 -79.47 -25.49
C THR A 176 -21.46 -80.47 -24.47
N ASP A 177 -22.16 -80.01 -23.43
CA ASP A 177 -22.78 -80.92 -22.46
C ASP A 177 -23.84 -81.81 -23.12
N LEU A 178 -24.68 -81.24 -24.00
CA LEU A 178 -25.67 -82.02 -24.76
C LEU A 178 -25.04 -83.06 -25.69
N LEU A 179 -23.86 -82.79 -26.25
CA LEU A 179 -23.12 -83.73 -27.10
C LEU A 179 -22.38 -84.82 -26.31
N LEU A 180 -22.16 -84.64 -25.01
CA LEU A 180 -21.52 -85.62 -24.13
C LEU A 180 -22.53 -86.54 -23.43
N GLU A 181 -23.83 -86.21 -23.45
CA GLU A 181 -24.93 -87.02 -22.91
C GLU A 181 -25.55 -88.01 -23.93
N GLU A 182 -25.09 -88.00 -25.19
CA GLU A 182 -25.37 -89.05 -26.20
C GLU A 182 -24.29 -90.17 -26.21
#